data_AF-A0A2Z5WYP4-F1
#
_entry.id   AF-A0A2Z5WYP4-F1
#
_cell.length_a   1.000
_cell.length_b   1.000
_cell.length_c   1.000
_cell.angle_alpha   90.00
_cell.angle_beta   90.00
_cell.angle_gamma   90.00
#
_symmetry.space_group_name_H-M   'P 1'
#
loop_
_entity.id
_entity.type
_entity.pdbx_description
1 polymer ?
#
loop_
_entity_poly.entity_id
_entity_poly.type
_entity_poly.pdbx_seq_one_letter_code
_entity_poly.pdbx_strand_id
1 'polypeptide(L)'
;MAIRAKYFLHVHPLVISEDLPILPMILRTDFEGLFKPILQSCPDTGGILSCHKLKGDLRGYHALEIPFDDTEYRLVYRIFEKPAPKRVRVISFDIHDPAYKKAKERVKG
;
A
#
# COMPACT_ATOMS: atom_id res chain seq x y z
N MET A 1 -0.59 -21.94 -8.54
CA MET A 1 -1.93 -21.34 -8.59
C MET A 1 -1.80 -19.93 -9.13
N ALA A 2 -2.34 -19.63 -10.31
CA ALA A 2 -2.27 -18.29 -10.89
C ALA A 2 -3.25 -17.37 -10.15
N ILE A 3 -2.72 -16.36 -9.46
CA ILE A 3 -3.54 -15.37 -8.75
C ILE A 3 -4.10 -14.41 -9.82
N ARG A 4 -5.39 -14.51 -10.14
CA ARG A 4 -6.04 -13.55 -11.06
C ARG A 4 -6.16 -12.20 -10.36
N ALA A 5 -5.56 -11.16 -10.95
CA ALA A 5 -5.73 -9.78 -10.52
C ALA A 5 -7.22 -9.38 -10.58
N LYS A 6 -7.77 -8.97 -9.44
CA LYS A 6 -9.17 -8.54 -9.26
C LYS A 6 -9.33 -7.01 -9.20
N TYR A 7 -8.24 -6.30 -8.86
CA TYR A 7 -8.22 -4.86 -8.66
C TYR A 7 -7.21 -4.19 -9.60
N PHE A 8 -7.60 -3.04 -10.16
CA PHE A 8 -6.66 -2.16 -10.85
C PHE A 8 -5.85 -1.38 -9.81
N LEU A 9 -4.53 -1.42 -9.94
CA LEU A 9 -3.64 -0.75 -9.01
C LEU A 9 -3.25 0.63 -9.53
N HIS A 10 -3.50 1.65 -8.73
CA HIS A 10 -3.09 3.03 -8.97
C HIS A 10 -2.08 3.42 -7.90
N VAL A 11 -0.88 3.80 -8.29
CA VAL A 11 0.15 4.25 -7.35
C VAL A 11 0.20 5.77 -7.38
N HIS A 12 0.14 6.40 -6.21
CA HIS A 12 0.27 7.85 -6.12
C HIS A 12 1.62 8.31 -6.71
N PRO A 13 1.68 9.37 -7.53
CA PRO A 13 2.93 9.79 -8.17
C PRO A 13 4.10 9.99 -7.19
N LEU A 14 3.82 10.61 -6.03
CA LEU A 14 4.82 10.80 -4.97
C LEU A 14 5.33 9.50 -4.34
N VAL A 15 4.57 8.39 -4.40
CA VAL A 15 5.11 7.09 -4.00
C VAL A 15 6.22 6.67 -4.95
N ILE A 16 6.06 6.94 -6.25
CA ILE A 16 7.05 6.60 -7.27
C ILE A 16 8.26 7.53 -7.22
N SER A 17 8.03 8.84 -7.08
CA SER A 17 9.10 9.84 -7.16
C SER A 17 9.83 10.09 -5.83
N GLU A 18 9.20 9.83 -4.68
CA GLU A 18 9.78 10.16 -3.36
C GLU A 18 9.93 8.94 -2.46
N ASP A 19 8.88 8.12 -2.33
CA ASP A 19 8.89 7.02 -1.36
C ASP A 19 9.74 5.82 -1.84
N LEU A 20 9.48 5.30 -3.04
CA LEU A 20 10.22 4.14 -3.55
C LEU A 20 11.74 4.35 -3.62
N PRO A 21 12.27 5.51 -4.09
CA PRO A 21 13.71 5.72 -4.17
C PRO A 21 14.46 5.67 -2.83
N ILE A 22 13.80 6.06 -1.73
CA ILE A 22 14.41 6.06 -0.39
C ILE A 22 14.36 4.70 0.30
N LEU A 23 13.57 3.75 -0.24
CA LEU A 23 13.44 2.43 0.35
C LEU A 23 14.66 1.55 0.05
N PRO A 24 14.95 0.58 0.94
CA PRO A 24 15.85 -0.52 0.65
C PRO A 24 15.57 -1.16 -0.71
N MET A 25 16.62 -1.57 -1.42
CA MET A 25 16.50 -2.15 -2.76
C MET A 25 15.61 -3.41 -2.79
N ILE A 26 15.64 -4.19 -1.71
CA ILE A 26 14.79 -5.37 -1.55
C ILE A 26 13.31 -4.96 -1.53
N LEU A 27 12.94 -3.98 -0.70
CA LEU A 27 11.56 -3.49 -0.62
C LEU A 27 11.07 -2.86 -1.94
N ARG A 28 11.96 -2.23 -2.72
CA ARG A 28 11.63 -1.76 -4.08
C ARG A 28 11.31 -2.91 -5.02
N THR A 29 12.09 -3.99 -4.94
CA THR A 29 11.90 -5.19 -5.76
C THR A 29 10.62 -5.91 -5.34
N ASP A 30 10.40 -6.07 -4.04
CA ASP A 30 9.20 -6.67 -3.48
C ASP A 30 7.95 -5.84 -3.72
N PHE A 31 8.07 -4.51 -3.83
CA PHE A 31 6.96 -3.67 -4.25
C PHE A 31 6.40 -4.15 -5.59
N GLU A 32 7.26 -4.31 -6.60
CA GLU A 32 6.86 -4.80 -7.92
C GLU A 32 6.48 -6.28 -7.94
N GLY A 33 7.28 -7.13 -7.27
CA GLY A 33 7.18 -8.59 -7.37
C GLY A 33 6.18 -9.24 -6.41
N LEU A 34 5.84 -8.58 -5.30
CA LEU A 34 5.05 -9.17 -4.22
C LEU A 34 3.89 -8.26 -3.79
N PHE A 35 4.16 -7.01 -3.39
CA PHE A 35 3.15 -6.14 -2.80
C PHE A 35 2.10 -5.72 -3.82
N LYS A 36 2.50 -5.33 -5.04
CA LYS A 36 1.56 -5.04 -6.13
C LYS A 36 0.63 -6.22 -6.43
N PRO A 37 1.12 -7.46 -6.66
CA PRO A 37 0.26 -8.64 -6.84
C PRO A 37 -0.71 -8.90 -5.68
N ILE A 38 -0.26 -8.74 -4.43
CA ILE A 38 -1.11 -8.89 -3.24
C ILE A 38 -2.26 -7.88 -3.28
N LEU A 39 -1.94 -6.60 -3.49
CA LEU A 39 -2.95 -5.53 -3.54
C LEU A 39 -3.90 -5.70 -4.73
N GLN A 40 -3.44 -6.26 -5.84
CA GLN A 40 -4.29 -6.54 -6.99
C GLN A 40 -5.23 -7.72 -6.76
N SER A 41 -4.96 -8.59 -5.79
CA SER A 41 -5.65 -9.88 -5.66
C SER A 41 -6.50 -10.00 -4.39
N CYS A 42 -5.95 -9.59 -3.26
CA CYS A 42 -6.54 -9.69 -1.92
C CYS A 42 -6.16 -8.48 -1.03
N PRO A 43 -6.47 -7.24 -1.46
CA PRO A 43 -6.11 -6.05 -0.71
C PRO A 43 -6.83 -5.92 0.64
N ASP A 44 -7.93 -6.63 0.85
CA ASP A 44 -8.71 -6.61 2.09
C ASP A 44 -8.13 -7.49 3.20
N THR A 45 -7.37 -8.54 2.83
CA THR A 45 -6.75 -9.46 3.77
C THR A 45 -5.23 -9.30 3.87
N GLY A 46 -4.58 -8.71 2.87
CA GLY A 46 -3.11 -8.57 2.82
C GLY A 46 -2.39 -9.84 2.33
N GLY A 47 -3.13 -10.91 2.01
CA GLY A 47 -2.57 -12.15 1.49
C GLY A 47 -1.65 -12.84 2.50
N ILE A 48 -0.37 -12.97 2.16
CA ILE A 48 0.65 -13.52 3.06
C ILE A 48 1.18 -12.49 4.07
N LEU A 49 0.84 -11.22 3.86
CA LEU A 49 1.19 -10.11 4.75
C LEU A 49 -0.02 -9.72 5.60
N SER A 50 0.24 -9.17 6.78
CA SER A 50 -0.81 -8.62 7.63
C SER A 50 -1.27 -7.28 7.08
N CYS A 51 -2.58 -7.02 7.12
CA CYS A 51 -3.11 -5.68 6.88
C CYS A 51 -4.21 -5.33 7.88
N HIS A 52 -4.37 -4.04 8.14
CA HIS A 52 -5.43 -3.55 9.03
C HIS A 52 -6.07 -2.27 8.51
N LYS A 53 -7.32 -2.03 8.93
CA LYS A 53 -8.07 -0.82 8.61
C LYS A 53 -7.62 0.35 9.49
N LEU A 54 -7.31 1.47 8.85
CA LEU A 54 -6.93 2.70 9.54
C LEU A 54 -8.16 3.46 10.06
N LYS A 55 -7.93 4.24 11.12
CA LYS A 55 -8.93 5.05 11.84
C LYS A 55 -8.58 6.55 11.76
N GLY A 56 -9.46 7.42 12.26
CA GLY A 56 -9.25 8.86 12.31
C GLY A 56 -9.21 9.51 10.92
N ASP A 57 -8.22 10.38 10.67
CA ASP A 57 -8.04 11.07 9.39
C ASP A 57 -7.89 10.11 8.19
N LEU A 58 -7.44 8.88 8.44
CA LEU A 58 -7.24 7.84 7.42
C LEU A 58 -8.38 6.80 7.44
N ARG A 59 -9.57 7.16 7.92
CA ARG A 59 -10.73 6.26 7.90
C ARG A 59 -11.05 5.80 6.48
N GLY A 60 -11.14 4.48 6.29
CA GLY A 60 -11.40 3.86 4.99
C GLY A 60 -10.14 3.52 4.19
N TYR A 61 -8.95 3.86 4.71
CA TYR A 61 -7.67 3.38 4.22
C TYR A 61 -7.25 2.12 5.00
N HIS A 62 -6.30 1.39 4.43
CA HIS A 62 -5.69 0.20 5.00
C HIS A 62 -4.17 0.40 5.03
N ALA A 63 -3.51 -0.30 5.94
CA ALA A 63 -2.06 -0.38 5.98
C ALA A 63 -1.63 -1.84 5.85
N LEU A 64 -0.73 -2.11 4.92
CA LEU A 64 -0.02 -3.38 4.82
C LEU A 64 1.21 -3.31 5.73
N GLU A 65 1.37 -4.30 6.57
CA GLU A 65 2.46 -4.40 7.53
C GLU A 65 3.61 -5.19 6.92
N ILE A 66 4.77 -4.55 6.82
CA ILE A 66 5.96 -5.12 6.17
C ILE A 66 7.11 -5.06 7.18
N PRO A 67 7.35 -6.13 7.95
CA PRO A 67 8.55 -6.25 8.75
C PRO A 67 9.74 -6.51 7.82
N PHE A 68 10.75 -5.65 7.88
CA PHE A 68 11.97 -5.82 7.11
C PHE A 68 13.17 -5.44 7.98
N ASP A 69 14.06 -6.40 8.19
CA ASP A 69 15.09 -6.37 9.24
C ASP A 69 14.47 -6.01 10.61
N ASP A 70 14.97 -4.98 11.28
CA ASP A 70 14.46 -4.45 12.55
C ASP A 70 13.51 -3.25 12.37
N THR A 71 13.04 -3.00 11.15
CA THR A 71 12.20 -1.83 10.83
C THR A 71 10.81 -2.24 10.36
N GLU A 72 9.79 -1.61 10.96
CA GLU A 72 8.41 -1.79 10.55
C GLU A 72 8.02 -0.79 9.46
N TYR A 73 7.90 -1.28 8.24
CA TYR A 73 7.36 -0.51 7.12
C TYR A 73 5.84 -0.66 7.04
N ARG A 74 5.21 0.38 6.50
CA ARG A 74 3.78 0.46 6.26
C ARG A 74 3.54 0.97 4.84
N LEU A 75 2.78 0.20 4.08
CA LEU A 75 2.26 0.62 2.78
C LEU A 75 0.78 0.97 2.96
N VAL A 76 0.45 2.25 2.82
CA VAL A 76 -0.91 2.75 3.00
C VAL A 76 -1.64 2.79 1.67
N TYR A 77 -2.85 2.25 1.64
CA TYR A 77 -3.66 2.19 0.44
C TYR A 77 -5.16 2.30 0.73
N ARG A 78 -5.96 2.52 -0.32
CA ARG A 78 -7.41 2.54 -0.25
C ARG A 78 -8.02 1.60 -1.28
N ILE A 79 -9.05 0.88 -0.87
CA ILE A 79 -9.82 -0.03 -1.71
C ILE A 79 -11.09 0.68 -2.19
N PHE A 80 -11.36 0.61 -3.49
CA PHE A 80 -12.56 1.12 -4.13
C PHE A 80 -13.31 -0.05 -4.77
N GLU A 81 -14.40 -0.48 -4.11
CA GLU A 81 -15.25 -1.57 -4.60
C GLU A 81 -16.22 -1.13 -5.71
N LYS A 82 -16.50 0.18 -5.82
CA LYS A 82 -17.42 0.78 -6.80
C LYS A 82 -16.93 2.15 -7.27
N PRO A 83 -17.28 2.57 -8.50
CA PRO A 83 -17.87 1.74 -9.57
C PRO A 83 -16.86 0.73 -10.13
N ALA A 84 -17.33 -0.27 -10.87
CA ALA A 84 -16.43 -1.18 -11.57
C ALA A 84 -15.64 -0.42 -12.66
N PRO A 85 -14.37 -0.81 -12.94
CA PRO A 85 -13.65 -1.90 -12.30
C PRO A 85 -13.13 -1.53 -10.89
N LYS A 86 -13.02 -2.53 -10.00
CA LYS A 86 -12.51 -2.33 -8.64
C LYS A 86 -11.07 -1.82 -8.66
N ARG A 87 -10.71 -0.95 -7.72
CA ARG A 87 -9.40 -0.29 -7.71
C ARG A 87 -8.76 -0.31 -6.34
N VAL A 88 -7.44 -0.32 -6.31
CA VAL A 88 -6.64 -0.05 -5.13
C VAL A 88 -5.75 1.14 -5.42
N ARG A 89 -5.75 2.14 -4.54
CA ARG A 89 -4.88 3.31 -4.64
C ARG A 89 -3.84 3.27 -3.53
N VAL A 90 -2.57 3.09 -3.88
CA VAL A 90 -1.42 3.23 -2.95
C VAL A 90 -1.14 4.70 -2.74
N ILE A 91 -1.00 5.13 -1.49
CA ILE A 91 -0.89 6.55 -1.09
C ILE A 91 0.49 6.87 -0.54
N SER A 92 1.06 5.99 0.28
CA SER A 92 2.40 6.15 0.86
C SER A 92 3.04 4.80 1.13
N PHE A 93 4.38 4.78 1.14
CA PHE A 93 5.16 3.62 1.56
C PHE A 93 6.41 4.08 2.31
N ASP A 94 6.47 3.84 3.62
CA ASP A 94 7.58 4.29 4.45
C ASP A 94 7.63 3.49 5.76
N ILE A 95 8.55 3.82 6.65
CA ILE A 95 8.54 3.35 8.04
C ILE A 95 7.26 3.85 8.76
N HIS A 96 6.86 3.12 9.80
CA HIS A 96 5.58 3.21 10.49
C HIS A 96 4.91 4.61 10.53
N ASP A 97 5.40 5.54 11.34
CA ASP A 97 4.75 6.85 11.54
C ASP A 97 4.86 7.79 10.34
N PRO A 98 6.03 7.92 9.67
CA PRO A 98 6.17 8.65 8.40
C PRO A 98 5.19 8.23 7.33
N ALA A 99 4.92 6.93 7.17
CA ALA A 99 3.97 6.44 6.18
C ALA A 99 2.58 7.03 6.41
N TYR A 100 2.12 7.09 7.67
CA TYR A 100 0.82 7.66 8.00
C TYR A 100 0.80 9.19 7.85
N LYS A 101 1.87 9.89 8.23
CA LYS A 101 1.96 11.35 8.05
C LYS A 101 1.84 11.73 6.57
N LYS A 102 2.66 11.12 5.72
CA LYS A 102 2.62 11.30 4.26
C LYS A 102 1.24 10.98 3.68
N ALA A 103 0.61 9.88 4.15
CA ALA A 103 -0.73 9.53 3.71
C ALA A 103 -1.76 10.60 4.07
N LYS A 104 -1.72 11.15 5.29
CA LYS A 104 -2.64 12.20 5.71
C LYS A 104 -2.50 13.46 4.87
N GLU A 105 -1.26 13.87 4.58
CA GLU A 105 -0.98 15.05 3.76
C GLU A 105 -1.51 14.87 2.32
N ARG A 106 -1.25 13.71 1.72
CA ARG A 106 -1.66 13.39 0.33
C ARG A 106 -3.16 13.12 0.17
N VAL A 107 -3.88 12.90 1.26
CA VAL A 107 -5.34 12.70 1.25
C VAL A 107 -6.10 13.99 1.55
N LYS A 108 -5.46 14.94 2.25
CA LYS A 108 -6.03 16.27 2.55
C LYS A 108 -5.85 17.28 1.41
N GLY A 109 -4.82 17.11 0.57
CA GLY A 109 -4.64 17.86 -0.67
C GLY A 109 -5.55 17.38 -1.78
#